data_AF-A0A1B6FD77-F1
#
_entry.id   AF-A0A1B6FD77-F1
#
_cell.length_a   1.000
_cell.length_b   1.000
_cell.length_c   1.000
_cell.angle_alpha   90.00
_cell.angle_beta   90.00
_cell.angle_gamma   90.00
#
_symmetry.space_group_name_H-M   'P 1'
#
loop_
_entity.id
_entity.type
_entity.pdbx_description
1 polymer ?
#
loop_
_entity_poly.entity_id
_entity_poly.type
_entity_poly.pdbx_seq_one_letter_code
_entity_poly.pdbx_strand_id
1 'polypeptide(L)'
;SADDNAFPIDVGVEKTVFHPDYNNLLKTNDIGLVKLDRKVEFTDLLKPICLPSPEFRNNMFVNAPAVVAGWGVDENKTASSRLLEAELQVTDLDECRRNLTSVFSQVAIDKRVVCAYAPGKDSCQGDSGGPLM
;
A
#
# COMPACT_ATOMS: atom_id res chain seq x y z
N SER A 1 12.54 1.39 24.44
CA SER A 1 11.17 1.76 24.84
C SER A 1 10.96 3.20 24.40
N ALA A 2 10.66 3.41 23.12
CA ALA A 2 10.26 4.71 22.63
C ALA A 2 8.73 4.74 22.70
N ASP A 3 8.20 5.46 23.68
CA ASP A 3 6.79 5.84 23.70
C ASP A 3 6.59 6.82 22.53
N ASP A 4 5.93 6.37 21.47
CA ASP A 4 5.64 7.18 20.28
C ASP A 4 4.39 8.06 20.47
N ASN A 5 3.80 8.03 21.67
CA ASN A 5 2.58 8.75 22.04
C ASN A 5 1.37 8.34 21.17
N ALA A 6 1.40 7.13 20.61
CA ALA A 6 0.27 6.56 19.88
C ALA A 6 -0.77 5.98 20.86
N PHE A 7 -2.05 6.20 20.55
CA PHE A 7 -3.18 5.64 21.29
C PHE A 7 -3.95 4.68 20.39
N PRO A 8 -3.43 3.46 20.14
CA PRO A 8 -4.07 2.50 19.26
C PRO A 8 -5.39 2.01 19.86
N ILE A 9 -6.31 1.62 18.98
CA ILE A 9 -7.51 0.88 19.35
C ILE A 9 -7.45 -0.51 18.73
N ASP A 10 -7.65 -1.54 19.53
CA ASP A 10 -7.73 -2.91 19.05
C ASP A 10 -9.18 -3.27 18.73
N VAL A 11 -9.44 -3.68 17.48
CA VAL A 11 -10.78 -4.01 16.99
C VAL A 11 -10.76 -5.41 16.39
N GLY A 12 -11.77 -6.22 16.69
CA GLY A 12 -11.85 -7.58 16.18
C GLY A 12 -12.25 -7.60 14.71
N VAL A 13 -11.97 -8.73 14.06
CA VAL A 13 -12.36 -8.98 12.67
C VAL A 13 -13.63 -9.81 12.64
N GLU A 14 -14.70 -9.28 12.06
CA GLU A 14 -15.93 -10.02 11.81
C GLU A 14 -15.78 -10.96 10.61
N LYS A 15 -15.19 -10.43 9.53
CA LYS A 15 -15.12 -11.12 8.24
C LYS A 15 -13.97 -10.61 7.39
N THR A 16 -13.29 -11.53 6.71
CA THR A 16 -12.38 -11.23 5.62
C THR A 16 -13.03 -11.59 4.28
N VAL A 17 -12.86 -10.73 3.28
CA VAL A 17 -13.38 -10.92 1.92
C VAL A 17 -12.24 -10.75 0.94
N PHE A 18 -11.81 -11.84 0.32
CA PHE A 18 -10.79 -11.81 -0.72
C PHE A 18 -11.42 -11.53 -2.07
N HIS A 19 -10.66 -10.90 -2.98
CA HIS A 19 -11.09 -10.80 -4.37
C HIS A 19 -11.33 -12.21 -4.94
N PRO A 20 -12.49 -12.51 -5.55
CA PRO A 20 -12.84 -13.86 -6.00
C PRO A 20 -11.87 -14.40 -7.06
N ASP A 21 -11.32 -13.49 -7.88
CA ASP A 21 -10.36 -13.81 -8.93
C ASP A 21 -8.89 -13.57 -8.50
N TYR A 22 -8.58 -13.56 -7.20
CA TYR A 22 -7.19 -13.46 -6.75
C TYR A 22 -6.36 -14.63 -7.30
N ASN A 23 -5.23 -14.32 -7.91
CA ASN A 23 -4.30 -15.33 -8.41
C ASN A 23 -2.95 -15.19 -7.71
N ASN A 24 -2.61 -16.15 -6.85
CA ASN A 24 -1.38 -16.12 -6.09
C ASN A 24 -0.11 -16.27 -6.95
N LEU A 25 -0.18 -16.97 -8.09
CA LEU A 25 0.95 -17.17 -9.00
C LEU A 25 1.27 -15.87 -9.75
N LEU A 26 0.24 -15.25 -10.34
CA LEU A 26 0.38 -14.03 -11.12
C LEU A 26 0.33 -12.74 -10.28
N LYS A 27 0.00 -12.87 -9.00
CA LYS A 27 -0.30 -11.76 -8.06
C LYS A 27 -1.34 -10.78 -8.59
N THR A 28 -2.30 -11.28 -9.35
CA THR A 28 -3.37 -10.44 -9.91
C THR A 28 -4.54 -10.34 -8.97
N ASN A 29 -5.21 -9.18 -9.01
CA ASN A 29 -6.35 -8.87 -8.15
C ASN A 29 -6.00 -9.00 -6.66
N ASP A 30 -4.80 -8.55 -6.30
CA ASP A 30 -4.27 -8.57 -4.93
C ASP A 30 -4.93 -7.48 -4.09
N ILE A 31 -6.19 -7.74 -3.70
CA ILE A 31 -7.00 -6.86 -2.87
C ILE A 31 -7.93 -7.70 -1.98
N GLY A 32 -8.11 -7.26 -0.74
CA GLY A 32 -9.04 -7.86 0.21
C GLY A 32 -9.68 -6.80 1.10
N LEU A 33 -10.84 -7.11 1.65
CA LEU A 33 -11.55 -6.27 2.61
C LEU A 33 -11.61 -6.98 3.96
N VAL A 34 -11.39 -6.22 5.02
CA VAL A 34 -11.59 -6.66 6.40
C VAL A 34 -12.77 -5.89 6.97
N LYS A 35 -13.83 -6.60 7.35
CA LYS A 35 -14.97 -6.05 8.07
C LYS A 35 -14.69 -6.15 9.57
N LEU A 36 -14.72 -5.01 10.25
CA LEU A 36 -14.56 -4.92 11.70
C LEU A 36 -15.79 -5.45 12.44
N ASP A 37 -15.58 -6.05 13.62
CA ASP A 37 -16.63 -6.61 14.49
C ASP A 37 -17.54 -5.56 15.14
N ARG A 38 -17.10 -4.31 15.12
CA ARG A 38 -17.86 -3.14 15.57
C ARG A 38 -17.44 -1.90 14.78
N LYS A 39 -18.28 -0.88 14.86
CA LYS A 39 -17.95 0.45 14.32
C LYS A 39 -16.83 1.09 15.15
N VAL A 40 -15.95 1.79 14.45
CA VAL A 40 -14.93 2.66 15.04
C VAL A 40 -15.42 4.09 14.92
N GLU A 41 -15.50 4.80 16.05
CA GLU A 41 -15.81 6.23 16.04
C GLU A 41 -14.63 7.02 15.53
N PHE A 42 -14.89 7.95 14.60
CA PHE A 42 -13.85 8.80 14.04
C PHE A 42 -13.42 9.86 15.04
N THR A 43 -12.13 10.13 15.06
CA THR A 43 -11.50 11.14 15.91
C THR A 43 -10.53 11.97 15.07
N ASP A 44 -9.83 12.92 15.67
CA ASP A 44 -8.78 13.65 14.95
C ASP A 44 -7.58 12.78 14.55
N LEU A 45 -7.37 11.66 15.24
CA LEU A 45 -6.29 10.69 14.97
C LEU A 45 -6.77 9.45 14.20
N LEU A 46 -8.08 9.26 14.04
CA LEU A 46 -8.67 8.08 13.40
C LEU A 46 -9.70 8.51 12.35
N LYS A 47 -9.29 8.52 11.08
CA LYS A 47 -10.13 8.88 9.94
C LYS A 47 -9.92 7.88 8.79
N PRO A 48 -10.96 7.55 8.03
CA PRO A 48 -10.82 6.73 6.84
C PRO A 48 -10.11 7.50 5.72
N ILE A 49 -9.46 6.78 4.82
CA ILE A 49 -9.00 7.34 3.55
C ILE A 49 -10.13 7.39 2.53
N CYS A 50 -10.06 8.34 1.59
CA CYS A 50 -10.94 8.39 0.44
C CYS A 50 -10.62 7.25 -0.55
N LEU A 51 -11.66 6.71 -1.18
CA LEU A 51 -11.48 5.88 -2.38
C LEU A 51 -11.40 6.78 -3.62
N PRO A 52 -10.66 6.40 -4.67
CA PRO A 52 -10.62 7.15 -5.92
C PRO A 52 -12.02 7.24 -6.53
N SER A 53 -12.42 8.44 -6.94
CA SER A 53 -13.72 8.68 -7.56
C SER A 53 -13.82 7.96 -8.93
N PRO A 54 -15.05 7.68 -9.41
CA PRO A 54 -15.23 6.97 -10.68
C PRO A 54 -14.59 7.65 -11.90
N GLU A 55 -14.36 8.97 -11.86
CA GLU A 55 -13.71 9.72 -12.92
C GLU A 55 -12.23 9.36 -13.09
N PHE A 56 -11.59 8.82 -12.04
CA PHE A 56 -10.21 8.38 -12.06
C PHE A 56 -10.03 6.91 -12.45
N ARG A 57 -11.09 6.17 -12.80
CA ARG A 57 -11.00 4.72 -13.09
C ARG A 57 -9.96 4.33 -14.15
N ASN A 58 -9.66 5.22 -15.08
CA ASN A 58 -8.66 4.99 -16.13
C ASN A 58 -7.42 5.89 -15.99
N ASN A 59 -7.32 6.62 -14.87
CA ASN A 59 -6.16 7.45 -14.58
C ASN A 59 -5.10 6.60 -13.87
N MET A 60 -3.94 6.43 -14.49
CA MET A 60 -2.80 5.74 -13.90
C MET A 60 -1.92 6.65 -13.03
N PHE A 61 -2.29 7.94 -12.91
CA PHE A 61 -1.61 8.95 -12.11
C PHE A 61 -0.11 9.13 -12.44
N VAL A 62 0.31 8.82 -13.67
CA VAL A 62 1.71 8.91 -14.09
C VAL A 62 2.27 10.30 -13.81
N ASN A 63 3.47 10.35 -13.21
CA ASN A 63 4.18 11.53 -12.72
C ASN A 63 3.56 12.24 -11.50
N ALA A 64 2.42 11.77 -10.98
CA ALA A 64 1.87 12.32 -9.75
C ALA A 64 2.78 11.99 -8.56
N PRO A 65 2.94 12.91 -7.58
CA PRO A 65 3.54 12.57 -6.31
C PRO A 65 2.65 11.57 -5.58
N ALA A 66 3.27 10.66 -4.84
CA ALA A 66 2.57 9.71 -3.99
C ALA A 66 3.31 9.55 -2.66
N VAL A 67 2.61 9.15 -1.62
CA VAL A 67 3.16 8.87 -0.29
C VAL A 67 2.82 7.45 0.11
N VAL A 68 3.83 6.74 0.63
CA VAL A 68 3.64 5.50 1.39
C VAL A 68 3.97 5.76 2.85
N ALA A 69 3.22 5.15 3.76
CA ALA A 69 3.45 5.25 5.19
C ALA A 69 3.34 3.87 5.85
N GLY A 70 4.20 3.60 6.83
CA GLY A 70 4.29 2.29 7.46
C GLY A 70 5.33 2.19 8.58
N TRP A 71 5.39 1.01 9.19
CA TRP A 71 6.34 0.66 10.26
C TRP A 71 7.36 -0.39 9.80
N GLY A 72 7.55 -0.53 8.49
CA GLY A 72 8.54 -1.41 7.89
C GLY A 72 9.97 -1.14 8.34
N VAL A 73 10.92 -1.81 7.71
CA VAL A 73 12.32 -1.66 8.06
C VAL A 73 12.87 -0.30 7.61
N ASP A 74 13.57 0.39 8.52
CA ASP A 74 14.29 1.63 8.24
C ASP A 74 15.53 1.39 7.35
N GLU A 75 16.23 2.47 7.00
CA GLU A 75 17.48 2.43 6.20
C GLU A 75 18.58 1.53 6.78
N ASN A 76 18.49 1.18 8.07
CA ASN A 76 19.42 0.29 8.77
C ASN A 76 18.89 -1.16 8.88
N LYS A 77 17.83 -1.51 8.14
CA LYS A 77 17.14 -2.81 8.16
C LYS A 77 16.57 -3.17 9.53
N THR A 78 16.27 -2.17 10.35
CA THR A 78 15.68 -2.36 11.68
C THR A 78 14.20 -2.02 11.62
N ALA A 79 13.35 -2.84 12.24
CA ALA A 79 11.92 -2.54 12.33
C ALA A 79 11.73 -1.20 13.05
N SER A 80 11.02 -0.26 12.42
CA SER A 80 10.82 1.04 13.02
C SER A 80 9.83 0.97 14.18
N SER A 81 10.16 1.61 15.30
CA SER A 81 9.24 1.78 16.43
C SER A 81 8.30 2.97 16.28
N ARG A 82 8.43 3.73 15.18
CA ARG A 82 7.62 4.92 14.88
C ARG A 82 7.15 4.84 13.43
N LEU A 83 6.00 5.43 13.14
CA LEU A 83 5.50 5.54 11.77
C LEU A 83 6.49 6.33 10.91
N LEU A 84 6.83 5.79 9.75
CA LEU A 84 7.66 6.42 8.73
C LEU A 84 6.81 6.74 7.50
N GLU A 85 7.26 7.71 6.72
CA GLU A 85 6.66 8.05 5.42
C GLU A 85 7.74 8.27 4.36
N ALA A 86 7.40 7.98 3.11
CA ALA A 86 8.27 8.21 1.97
C ALA A 86 7.48 8.78 0.80
N GLU A 87 7.91 9.95 0.32
CA GLU A 87 7.43 10.53 -0.93
C GLU A 87 8.08 9.82 -2.13
N LEU A 88 7.22 9.35 -3.03
CA LEU A 88 7.52 8.67 -4.28
C LEU A 88 6.92 9.43 -5.46
N GLN A 89 7.27 9.02 -6.67
CA GLN A 89 6.60 9.47 -7.88
C GLN A 89 6.05 8.27 -8.64
N VAL A 90 4.80 8.37 -9.09
CA VAL A 90 4.17 7.34 -9.92
C VAL A 90 4.87 7.28 -11.28
N THR A 91 5.27 6.08 -11.69
CA THR A 91 6.02 5.84 -12.92
C THR A 91 5.11 5.28 -14.02
N ASP A 92 5.56 5.42 -15.27
CA ASP A 92 4.87 4.84 -16.40
C ASP A 92 4.86 3.30 -16.32
N LEU A 93 3.70 2.70 -16.61
CA LEU A 93 3.50 1.26 -16.47
C LEU A 93 4.38 0.44 -17.43
N ASP A 94 4.62 0.93 -18.65
CA ASP A 94 5.43 0.21 -19.63
C ASP A 94 6.93 0.32 -19.30
N GLU A 95 7.37 1.45 -18.75
CA GLU A 95 8.69 1.57 -18.14
C GLU A 95 8.85 0.62 -16.94
N CYS A 96 7.91 0.64 -16.00
CA CYS A 96 7.91 -0.24 -14.85
C CYS A 96 7.97 -1.71 -15.25
N ARG A 97 7.13 -2.13 -16.20
CA ARG A 97 7.13 -3.50 -16.72
C ARG A 97 8.51 -3.87 -17.28
N ARG A 98 9.12 -3.02 -18.11
CA ARG A 98 10.45 -3.29 -18.69
C ARG A 98 11.52 -3.47 -17.61
N ASN A 99 11.49 -2.64 -16.57
CA ASN A 99 12.49 -2.67 -15.49
C ASN A 99 12.30 -3.87 -14.55
N LEU A 100 11.08 -4.36 -14.37
CA LEU A 100 10.74 -5.40 -13.39
C LEU A 100 10.55 -6.80 -13.98
N THR A 101 10.43 -6.95 -15.31
CA THR A 101 10.17 -8.26 -15.96
C THR A 101 11.26 -9.30 -15.63
N SER A 102 12.51 -8.88 -15.44
CA SER A 102 13.61 -9.79 -15.08
C SER A 102 13.60 -10.24 -13.61
N VAL A 103 13.00 -9.44 -12.73
CA VAL A 103 12.94 -9.69 -11.27
C VAL A 103 11.66 -10.44 -10.90
N PHE A 104 10.54 -10.11 -11.55
CA PHE A 104 9.22 -10.62 -11.25
C PHE A 104 8.61 -11.37 -12.44
N SER A 105 9.31 -12.36 -12.95
CA SER A 105 8.97 -13.08 -14.20
C SER A 105 7.58 -13.76 -14.21
N GLN A 106 6.99 -13.99 -13.04
CA GLN A 106 5.66 -14.59 -12.90
C GLN A 106 4.57 -13.58 -12.58
N VAL A 107 4.91 -12.36 -12.15
CA VAL A 107 3.94 -11.34 -11.75
C VAL A 107 3.39 -10.64 -12.99
N ALA A 108 2.07 -10.52 -13.07
CA ALA A 108 1.42 -9.78 -14.13
C ALA A 108 1.41 -8.28 -13.82
N ILE A 109 2.33 -7.53 -14.46
CA ILE A 109 2.38 -6.07 -14.41
C ILE A 109 1.50 -5.52 -15.53
N ASP A 110 0.24 -5.18 -15.23
CA ASP A 110 -0.72 -4.58 -16.15
C ASP A 110 -1.54 -3.46 -15.49
N LYS A 111 -2.66 -3.04 -16.10
CA LYS A 111 -3.48 -1.91 -15.64
C LYS A 111 -4.08 -2.09 -14.23
N ARG A 112 -3.91 -3.27 -13.61
CA ARG A 112 -4.26 -3.53 -12.20
C ARG A 112 -3.18 -3.08 -11.22
N VAL A 113 -1.99 -2.71 -11.72
CA VAL A 113 -0.81 -2.35 -10.93
C VAL A 113 -0.44 -0.90 -11.21
N VAL A 114 -0.17 -0.15 -10.14
CA VAL A 114 0.48 1.17 -10.21
C VAL A 114 1.90 1.01 -9.70
N CYS A 115 2.86 1.59 -10.40
CA CYS A 115 4.25 1.60 -9.97
C CYS A 115 4.62 2.99 -9.47
N ALA A 116 5.34 3.06 -8.36
CA ALA A 116 5.85 4.31 -7.83
C ALA A 116 7.29 4.09 -7.36
N TYR A 117 8.14 5.09 -7.55
CA TYR A 117 9.56 4.99 -7.23
C TYR A 117 10.13 6.36 -6.85
N ALA A 118 11.13 6.34 -5.97
CA ALA A 118 12.05 7.45 -5.79
C ALA A 118 13.45 6.91 -5.47
N PRO A 119 14.54 7.55 -5.96
CA PRO A 119 15.89 7.11 -5.66
C PRO A 119 16.17 7.05 -4.16
N GLY A 120 16.67 5.91 -3.68
CA GLY A 120 17.02 5.71 -2.28
C GLY A 120 15.83 5.58 -1.32
N LYS A 121 14.60 5.52 -1.83
CA LYS A 121 13.38 5.27 -1.07
C LYS A 121 12.72 4.01 -1.61
N ASP A 122 12.54 3.01 -0.77
CA ASP A 122 11.89 1.75 -1.15
C ASP A 122 10.75 1.46 -0.18
N SER A 123 9.64 0.91 -0.68
CA SER A 123 8.59 0.37 0.17
C SER A 123 9.11 -0.97 0.71
N CYS A 124 9.74 -0.90 1.88
CA CYS A 124 10.43 -2.01 2.49
C CYS A 124 9.50 -3.13 2.99
N GLN A 125 10.12 -4.23 3.41
CA GLN A 125 9.47 -5.38 4.06
C GLN A 125 8.71 -4.93 5.33
N GLY A 126 7.46 -5.37 5.47
CA GLY A 126 6.65 -5.17 6.67
C GLY A 126 5.31 -4.45 6.44
N ASP A 127 5.20 -3.66 5.36
CA ASP A 127 4.02 -2.80 5.11
C ASP A 127 3.13 -3.31 3.96
N SER A 128 3.21 -4.60 3.62
CA SER A 128 2.38 -5.20 2.57
C SER A 128 0.88 -5.03 2.88
N GLY A 129 0.14 -4.42 1.95
CA GLY A 129 -1.27 -4.05 2.12
C GLY A 129 -1.50 -2.62 2.61
N GLY A 130 -0.43 -1.86 2.91
CA GLY A 130 -0.51 -0.43 3.19
C GLY A 130 -0.92 0.41 1.96
N PRO A 131 -1.45 1.62 2.17
CA PRO A 131 -1.92 2.48 1.09
C PRO A 131 -0.76 3.17 0.34
N LEU A 132 -0.97 3.38 -0.97
CA LEU A 132 -0.29 4.40 -1.75
C LEU A 132 -1.26 5.58 -1.89
N MET A 133 -0.86 6.76 -1.41
CA MET A 133 -1.73 7.94 -1.28
C MET A 133 -1.27 9.07 -2.17
#